data_AF-V8N2E8-F1
#
_entry.id   AF-V8N2E8-F1
#
_cell.length_a   1.000
_cell.length_b   1.000
_cell.length_c   1.000
_cell.angle_alpha   90.00
_cell.angle_beta   90.00
_cell.angle_gamma   90.00
#
_symmetry.space_group_name_H-M   'P 1'
#
loop_
_entity.id
_entity.type
_entity.pdbx_description
1 polymer ?
#
loop_
_entity_poly.entity_id
_entity_poly.type
_entity_poly.pdbx_seq_one_letter_code
_entity_poly.pdbx_strand_id
1 'polypeptide(L)' 'MIQQVGKGRYGEVWMGKWRGEKVAVKVFSTPEEASWFRETEIYQTVLMRHENIL' A
#
# COMPACT_ATOMS: atom_id res chain seq x y z
N MET A 1 1.01 3.70 -13.35
CA MET A 1 0.81 2.29 -12.98
C MET A 1 1.39 1.42 -14.08
N ILE A 2 2.09 0.33 -13.76
CA ILE A 2 2.71 -0.56 -14.75
C ILE A 2 1.86 -1.83 -14.93
N GLN A 3 1.70 -2.63 -13.86
CA GLN A 3 0.91 -3.87 -13.91
C GLN A 3 0.18 -4.09 -12.60
N GLN A 4 -1.00 -4.70 -12.65
CA GLN A 4 -1.63 -5.24 -11.45
C GLN A 4 -0.85 -6.46 -10.97
N VAL A 5 -0.46 -6.48 -9.70
CA VAL A 5 0.31 -7.59 -9.10
C VAL A 5 -0.53 -8.46 -8.17
N GLY A 6 -1.67 -7.96 -7.71
CA GLY A 6 -2.60 -8.77 -6.92
C GLY A 6 -3.83 -8.00 -6.45
N LYS A 7 -4.71 -8.73 -5.78
CA LYS A 7 -5.90 -8.19 -5.11
C LYS A 7 -5.86 -8.60 -3.64
N GLY A 8 -5.82 -7.61 -2.76
CA GLY A 8 -5.95 -7.78 -1.32
C GLY A 8 -7.41 -7.81 -0.89
N ARG A 9 -7.63 -7.83 0.43
CA ARG A 9 -8.97 -7.91 1.03
C ARG A 9 -9.86 -6.70 0.70
N TYR A 10 -9.27 -5.51 0.62
CA TYR A 10 -9.97 -4.22 0.46
C TYR A 10 -9.37 -3.34 -0.63
N GLY A 11 -8.59 -3.91 -1.55
CA GLY A 11 -7.89 -3.08 -2.52
C GLY A 11 -7.00 -3.88 -3.46
N GLU A 12 -6.62 -3.26 -4.56
CA GLU A 12 -5.74 -3.85 -5.56
C GLU A 12 -4.31 -3.39 -5.35
N VAL A 13 -3.35 -4.28 -5.57
CA VAL A 13 -1.94 -3.95 -5.51
C VAL A 13 -1.40 -3.89 -6.93
N TRP A 14 -0.70 -2.80 -7.22
CA TRP A 14 -0.11 -2.51 -8.52
C TRP A 14 1.39 -2.28 -8.39
N MET A 15 2.15 -2.74 -9.37
CA MET A 15 3.52 -2.30 -9.59
C MET A 15 3.50 -0.91 -10.22
N GLY A 16 4.17 0.05 -9.60
CA GLY A 16 4.41 1.39 -10.12
C GLY A 16 5.89 1.65 -10.38
N LYS A 17 6.18 2.77 -11.02
CA LYS A 17 7.54 3.32 -11.12
C LYS A 17 7.52 4.74 -10.60
N TRP A 18 8.36 5.04 -9.62
CA TRP A 18 8.50 6.37 -9.05
C TRP A 18 9.99 6.72 -8.97
N ARG A 19 10.37 7.83 -9.63
CA ARG A 19 11.77 8.29 -9.72
C ARG A 19 12.77 7.24 -10.22
N GLY A 20 12.35 6.37 -11.13
CA GLY A 20 13.20 5.29 -11.66
C GLY A 20 13.01 3.96 -10.95
N GLU A 21 12.57 3.96 -9.70
CA GLU A 21 12.47 2.79 -8.83
C GLU A 21 11.11 2.11 -8.93
N LYS A 22 11.09 0.78 -8.74
CA LYS A 22 9.85 0.00 -8.66
C LYS A 22 9.24 0.17 -7.27
N VAL A 23 7.94 0.44 -7.22
CA VAL A 23 7.18 0.60 -5.96
C VAL A 23 5.91 -0.21 -6.01
N ALA A 24 5.45 -0.71 -4.86
CA ALA A 24 4.12 -1.28 -4.72
C ALA A 24 3.12 -0.17 -4.38
N VAL A 25 1.99 -0.13 -5.07
CA VAL A 25 0.90 0.84 -4.85
C VAL A 25 -0.37 0.06 -4.52
N LYS A 26 -0.85 0.18 -3.29
CA LYS A 26 -2.13 -0.40 -2.86
C LYS A 26 -3.24 0.63 -3.04
N VAL A 27 -4.18 0.34 -3.93
CA VAL A 27 -5.29 1.21 -4.33
C VAL A 27 -6.57 0.73 -3.66
N PHE A 28 -7.25 1.63 -2.98
CA PHE A 28 -8.52 1.39 -2.29
C PHE A 28 -9.63 2.15 -3.01
N SER A 29 -10.85 1.61 -3.00
CA SER A 29 -12.03 2.35 -3.43
C SER A 29 -12.53 3.28 -2.32
N THR A 30 -13.28 4.34 -2.66
CA THR A 30 -13.82 5.29 -1.66
C THR A 30 -14.61 4.62 -0.52
N PRO A 31 -15.44 3.58 -0.76
CA PRO A 31 -16.10 2.86 0.33
C PRO A 31 -15.16 2.18 1.33
N GLU A 32 -13.90 1.94 0.95
CA GLU A 32 -12.88 1.28 1.78
C GLU A 32 -11.93 2.29 2.46
N GLU A 33 -12.30 3.59 2.48
CA GLU A 33 -11.50 4.67 3.08
C GLU A 33 -11.12 4.38 4.54
N ALA A 34 -12.02 3.81 5.34
CA ALA A 34 -11.72 3.44 6.73
C ALA A 34 -10.64 2.36 6.82
N SER A 35 -10.63 1.40 5.89
CA SER A 35 -9.58 0.37 5.79
C SER A 35 -8.25 0.98 5.37
N TRP A 36 -8.26 1.90 4.41
CA TRP A 36 -7.08 2.65 3.99
C TRP A 36 -6.50 3.49 5.13
N PHE A 37 -7.35 4.20 5.87
CA PHE A 37 -6.93 5.05 6.98
C PHE A 37 -6.27 4.22 8.08
N ARG A 38 -6.90 3.11 8.49
CA ARG A 38 -6.36 2.21 9.50
C ARG A 38 -5.01 1.60 9.11
N GLU A 39 -4.87 1.17 7.86
CA GLU A 39 -3.62 0.60 7.37
C GLU A 39 -2.50 1.66 7.36
N THR A 40 -2.83 2.88 6.95
CA THR A 40 -1.90 4.01 6.97
C THR A 40 -1.45 4.34 8.40
N GLU A 41 -2.37 4.39 9.36
CA GLU A 41 -2.07 4.66 10.78
C GLU A 41 -1.12 3.62 11.39
N ILE A 42 -1.35 2.33 11.09
CA ILE A 42 -0.49 1.24 11.55
C ILE A 42 0.94 1.41 11.00
N TYR A 43 1.11 1.60 9.70
CA TYR A 43 2.44 1.76 9.09
C TYR A 43 3.14 3.07 9.48
N GLN A 44 2.40 4.08 9.92
CA GLN A 44 2.95 5.36 10.39
C GLN A 44 3.22 5.41 11.90
N THR A 45 2.94 4.32 12.64
CA THR A 45 3.17 4.28 14.09
C THR A 45 4.67 4.44 14.42
N VAL A 46 4.97 5.10 15.54
CA VAL A 46 6.33 5.35 16.00
C VAL A 46 7.06 4.03 16.26
N LEU A 47 8.34 3.95 15.86
CA LEU A 47 9.19 2.75 15.95
C LEU A 47 8.73 1.53 15.11
N MET A 48 7.83 1.71 14.14
CA MET A 48 7.39 0.61 13.26
C MET A 48 8.40 0.17 12.20
N ARG A 49 9.40 1.01 11.88
CA ARG A 49 10.36 0.71 10.81
C ARG A 49 11.32 -0.40 11.25
N HIS A 50 11.29 -1.52 10.54
CA HIS A 50 12.12 -2.69 10.81
C HIS A 50 12.39 -3.44 9.50
N GLU A 51 13.54 -4.09 9.33
CA GLU A 51 13.90 -4.79 8.08
C GLU A 51 12.93 -5.92 7.68
N ASN A 52 12.25 -6.51 8.67
CA ASN A 52 11.25 -7.58 8.49
C ASN A 52 9.80 -7.06 8.48
N ILE A 53 9.59 -5.74 8.40
CA ILE A 53 8.28 -5.09 8.27
C ILE A 53 8.32 -4.24 6.99
N LEU A 54 7.27 -4.35 6.17
CA LEU A 54 7.14 -3.61 4.92
C LEU A 54 7.08 -2.09 5.13
#